data_AF-A0A2R4WY89-F1
#
_entry.id   AF-A0A2R4WY89-F1
#
_cell.length_a   1.000
_cell.length_b   1.000
_cell.length_c   1.000
_cell.angle_alpha   90.00
_cell.angle_beta   90.00
_cell.angle_gamma   90.00
#
_symmetry.space_group_name_H-M   'P 1'
#
loop_
_entity.id
_entity.type
_entity.pdbx_description
1 polymer ?
#
loop_
_entity_poly.entity_id
_entity_poly.type
_entity_poly.pdbx_seq_one_letter_code
_entity_poly.pdbx_strand_id
1 'polypeptide(L)'
;MTDDIDAIADSLGAVKAGPSIGAAEVADVVISQDSVAFTLETPAGSTVHTEVVRPPVWGPNCALKRLCATYGVEPPDFEAFEGEQVPVRRTLDEGRPRLEIDVDAL
;
A
#
# COMPACT_ATOMS: atom_id res chain seq x y z
N MET A 1 -22.42 -8.68 -20.87
CA MET A 1 -21.55 -9.24 -19.82
C MET A 1 -20.32 -8.36 -19.77
N THR A 2 -20.47 -7.16 -19.21
CA THR A 2 -19.43 -6.13 -19.14
C THR A 2 -19.40 -5.49 -17.74
N ASP A 3 -19.95 -6.20 -16.75
CA ASP A 3 -20.28 -5.65 -15.44
C ASP A 3 -19.10 -5.56 -14.46
N ASP A 4 -17.92 -6.09 -14.82
CA ASP A 4 -16.75 -6.07 -13.92
C ASP A 4 -15.89 -4.81 -14.05
N ILE A 5 -16.00 -4.06 -15.16
CA ILE A 5 -15.16 -2.87 -15.39
C ILE A 5 -15.72 -1.64 -14.66
N ASP A 6 -17.05 -1.51 -14.61
CA ASP A 6 -17.70 -0.34 -13.99
C ASP A 6 -17.60 -0.37 -12.45
N ALA A 7 -17.59 -1.54 -11.80
CA ALA A 7 -17.39 -1.66 -10.35
C ALA A 7 -15.97 -1.27 -9.90
N ILE A 8 -14.96 -1.61 -10.71
CA ILE A 8 -13.57 -1.18 -10.48
C ILE A 8 -13.45 0.32 -10.76
N ALA A 9 -14.15 0.84 -11.78
CA ALA A 9 -14.16 2.26 -12.12
C ALA A 9 -14.86 3.14 -11.07
N ASP A 10 -15.94 2.68 -10.44
CA ASP A 10 -16.63 3.41 -9.35
C ASP A 10 -15.82 3.40 -8.04
N SER A 11 -15.18 2.27 -7.72
CA SER A 11 -14.22 2.19 -6.61
C SER A 11 -13.01 3.11 -6.84
N LEU A 12 -12.55 3.23 -8.09
CA LEU A 12 -11.53 4.20 -8.52
C LEU A 12 -12.05 5.65 -8.54
N GLY A 13 -13.36 5.86 -8.74
CA GLY A 13 -14.03 7.16 -8.71
C GLY A 13 -13.98 7.80 -7.32
N ALA A 14 -14.19 7.00 -6.28
CA ALA A 14 -14.01 7.42 -4.88
C ALA A 14 -12.57 7.84 -4.57
N VAL A 15 -11.58 7.13 -5.13
CA VAL A 15 -10.13 7.46 -4.99
C VAL A 15 -9.74 8.71 -5.81
N LYS A 16 -10.49 9.04 -6.88
CA LYS A 16 -10.24 10.22 -7.72
C LYS A 16 -10.70 11.54 -7.08
N ALA A 17 -11.74 11.52 -6.24
CA ALA A 17 -12.44 12.71 -5.77
C ALA A 17 -12.23 13.09 -4.29
N GLY A 18 -11.58 12.23 -3.49
CA GLY A 18 -11.35 12.48 -2.07
C GLY A 18 -10.17 13.42 -1.77
N PRO A 19 -10.21 14.18 -0.65
CA PRO A 19 -9.04 14.88 -0.14
C PRO A 19 -7.88 13.89 0.06
N SER A 20 -6.64 14.37 0.00
CA SER A 20 -5.42 13.60 0.20
C SER A 20 -5.61 12.57 1.33
N ILE A 21 -5.65 11.28 0.99
CA ILE A 21 -5.97 10.21 1.94
C ILE A 21 -4.98 10.23 3.12
N GLY A 22 -3.71 10.64 2.87
CA GLY A 22 -2.70 10.90 3.89
C GLY A 22 -2.16 9.61 4.52
N ALA A 23 -3.04 8.76 5.03
CA ALA A 23 -2.76 7.44 5.57
C ALA A 23 -3.88 6.44 5.23
N ALA A 24 -3.53 5.17 5.13
CA ALA A 24 -4.46 4.05 4.96
C ALA A 24 -4.13 2.95 5.98
N GLU A 25 -5.15 2.22 6.41
CA GLU A 25 -4.96 1.08 7.30
C GLU A 25 -4.52 -0.13 6.49
N VAL A 26 -3.57 -0.90 7.00
CA VAL A 26 -3.19 -2.18 6.40
C VAL A 26 -4.19 -3.24 6.84
N ALA A 27 -5.04 -3.68 5.91
CA ALA A 27 -6.06 -4.68 6.16
C ALA A 27 -5.52 -6.12 6.13
N ASP A 28 -4.49 -6.37 5.31
CA ASP A 28 -3.93 -7.71 5.11
C ASP A 28 -2.51 -7.61 4.52
N VAL A 29 -1.63 -8.54 4.88
CA VAL A 29 -0.25 -8.59 4.37
C VAL A 29 0.08 -9.98 3.83
N VAL A 30 0.37 -10.05 2.52
CA VAL A 30 0.77 -11.30 1.85
C VAL A 30 2.26 -11.29 1.58
N ILE A 31 2.95 -12.22 2.23
CA ILE A 31 4.41 -12.36 2.19
C ILE A 31 4.79 -13.43 1.15
N SER A 32 5.40 -13.00 0.04
CA SER A 32 5.93 -13.89 -1.02
C SER A 32 7.46 -13.94 -0.99
N GLN A 33 8.09 -14.95 -1.60
CA GLN A 33 9.55 -15.13 -1.55
C GLN A 33 10.33 -13.85 -1.92
N ASP A 34 9.87 -13.13 -2.94
CA ASP A 34 10.57 -11.99 -3.52
C ASP A 34 9.85 -10.64 -3.30
N SER A 35 8.65 -10.64 -2.71
CA SER A 35 7.85 -9.43 -2.50
C SER A 35 6.97 -9.51 -1.25
N VAL A 36 6.49 -8.36 -0.81
CA VAL A 36 5.49 -8.22 0.25
C VAL A 36 4.36 -7.39 -0.32
N ALA A 37 3.16 -7.96 -0.38
CA ALA A 37 1.96 -7.27 -0.82
C ALA A 37 1.17 -6.80 0.40
N PHE A 38 0.78 -5.54 0.40
CA PHE A 38 -0.07 -4.92 1.41
C PHE A 38 -1.42 -4.62 0.79
N THR A 39 -2.49 -5.08 1.44
CA THR A 39 -3.85 -4.65 1.15
C THR A 39 -4.15 -3.49 2.08
N LEU A 40 -4.42 -2.33 1.51
CA LEU A 40 -4.67 -1.09 2.23
C LEU A 40 -6.15 -0.75 2.15
N GLU A 41 -6.80 -0.57 3.29
CA GLU A 41 -8.16 -0.05 3.36
C GLU A 41 -8.12 1.47 3.56
N THR A 42 -8.74 2.18 2.63
CA THR A 42 -8.88 3.63 2.72
C THR A 42 -10.06 3.98 3.64
N PRO A 43 -10.05 5.16 4.29
CA PRO A 43 -11.18 5.61 5.12
C PRO A 43 -12.52 5.69 4.38
N ALA A 44 -12.50 5.71 3.05
CA ALA A 44 -13.68 5.67 2.19
C ALA A 44 -14.25 4.25 1.99
N GLY A 45 -13.67 3.23 2.64
CA GLY A 45 -14.06 1.82 2.50
C GLY A 45 -13.61 1.18 1.19
N SER A 46 -12.71 1.83 0.44
CA SER A 46 -12.09 1.24 -0.75
C SER A 46 -10.80 0.52 -0.38
N THR A 47 -10.62 -0.70 -0.89
CA THR A 47 -9.38 -1.46 -0.73
C THR A 47 -8.45 -1.27 -1.93
N VAL A 48 -7.15 -1.12 -1.65
CA VAL A 48 -6.11 -0.98 -2.68
C VAL A 48 -4.96 -1.92 -2.37
N HIS A 49 -4.49 -2.62 -3.39
CA HIS A 49 -3.37 -3.55 -3.27
C HIS A 49 -2.09 -2.87 -3.73
N THR A 50 -1.05 -2.90 -2.90
CA THR A 50 0.28 -2.40 -3.24
C THR A 50 1.30 -3.50 -2.99
N GLU A 51 2.27 -3.65 -3.90
CA GLU A 51 3.30 -4.68 -3.81
C GLU A 51 4.67 -4.01 -3.70
N VAL A 52 5.43 -4.40 -2.69
CA VAL A 52 6.79 -3.95 -2.46
C VAL A 52 7.73 -5.12 -2.68
N VAL A 53 8.55 -5.03 -3.74
CA VAL A 53 9.58 -6.03 -4.02
C VAL A 53 10.62 -6.02 -2.89
N ARG A 54 10.93 -7.18 -2.33
CA ARG A 54 11.99 -7.31 -1.33
C ARG A 54 13.31 -6.95 -1.98
N PRO A 55 14.08 -6.03 -1.41
CA PRO A 55 15.39 -5.74 -1.97
C PRO A 55 16.30 -6.98 -1.82
N PRO A 56 17.20 -7.23 -2.78
CA PRO A 56 18.22 -8.28 -2.63
C PRO A 56 19.17 -8.00 -1.46
N VAL A 57 19.26 -6.74 -1.01
CA VAL A 57 20.08 -6.31 0.13
C VAL A 57 19.29 -5.30 0.98
N TRP A 58 19.14 -5.59 2.28
CA TRP A 58 18.55 -4.69 3.30
C TRP A 58 19.49 -3.55 3.69
N GLY A 59 19.93 -2.79 2.69
CA GLY A 59 20.82 -1.65 2.84
C GLY A 59 20.15 -0.44 3.52
N PRO A 60 20.93 0.56 3.92
CA PRO A 60 20.44 1.75 4.63
C PRO A 60 19.41 2.58 3.83
N ASN A 61 19.41 2.49 2.49
CA ASN A 61 18.47 3.22 1.64
C ASN A 61 17.19 2.44 1.32
N CYS A 62 17.05 1.21 1.82
CA CYS A 62 15.86 0.39 1.56
C CYS A 62 14.61 1.05 2.16
N ALA A 63 13.63 1.29 1.30
CA ALA A 63 12.36 1.89 1.68
C ALA A 63 11.58 0.99 2.65
N LEU A 64 11.48 -0.32 2.34
CA LEU A 64 10.83 -1.30 3.20
C LEU A 64 11.50 -1.42 4.58
N LYS A 65 12.83 -1.27 4.66
CA LYS A 65 13.56 -1.26 5.94
C LYS A 65 13.24 -0.05 6.79
N ARG A 66 13.14 1.13 6.16
CA ARG A 66 12.74 2.36 6.85
C ARG A 66 11.32 2.25 7.39
N LEU A 67 10.40 1.73 6.57
CA LEU A 67 9.05 1.43 7.00
C LEU A 67 9.04 0.48 8.20
N CYS A 68 9.72 -0.67 8.11
CA CYS A 68 9.88 -1.61 9.23
C CYS A 68 10.42 -0.92 10.49
N ALA A 69 11.47 -0.10 10.37
CA ALA A 69 12.05 0.61 11.50
C ALA A 69 11.09 1.63 12.13
N THR A 70 10.29 2.35 11.34
CA THR A 70 9.32 3.33 11.84
C THR A 70 8.21 2.67 12.67
N TYR A 71 7.74 1.50 12.25
CA TYR A 71 6.67 0.76 12.94
C TYR A 71 7.21 -0.28 13.93
N GLY A 72 8.54 -0.34 14.13
CA GLY A 72 9.17 -1.32 15.04
C GLY A 72 9.00 -2.77 14.59
N VAL A 73 8.71 -3.00 13.31
CA VAL A 73 8.55 -4.32 12.71
C VAL A 73 9.92 -4.86 12.30
N GLU A 74 10.26 -6.09 12.68
CA GLU A 74 11.49 -6.75 12.24
C GLU A 74 11.21 -7.69 11.06
N PRO A 75 11.89 -7.53 9.90
CA PRO A 75 11.81 -8.52 8.83
C PRO A 75 12.25 -9.91 9.34
N PRO A 76 11.53 -11.00 9.01
CA PRO A 76 10.48 -11.11 7.99
C PRO A 76 9.04 -10.96 8.50
N ASP A 77 8.82 -10.46 9.72
CA ASP A 77 7.52 -10.43 10.39
C ASP A 77 6.62 -9.27 9.90
N PHE A 78 6.34 -9.21 8.61
CA PHE A 78 5.54 -8.11 8.03
C PHE A 78 4.05 -8.20 8.38
N GLU A 79 3.58 -9.32 8.94
CA GLU A 79 2.20 -9.48 9.42
C GLU A 79 1.90 -8.49 10.56
N ALA A 80 2.92 -8.04 11.29
CA ALA A 80 2.79 -7.00 12.31
C ALA A 80 2.34 -5.63 11.77
N PHE A 81 2.31 -5.43 10.44
CA PHE A 81 1.70 -4.24 9.85
C PHE A 81 0.17 -4.29 9.81
N GLU A 82 -0.46 -5.46 9.95
CA GLU A 82 -1.93 -5.55 9.93
C GLU A 82 -2.57 -4.71 11.05
N GLY A 83 -3.48 -3.83 10.66
CA GLY A 83 -4.11 -2.83 11.55
C GLY A 83 -3.33 -1.54 11.72
N GLU A 84 -2.10 -1.42 11.19
CA GLU A 84 -1.32 -0.17 11.27
C GLU A 84 -1.75 0.83 10.20
N GLN A 85 -1.70 2.12 10.56
CA GLN A 85 -1.98 3.24 9.67
C GLN A 85 -0.68 3.68 8.99
N VAL A 86 -0.52 3.34 7.71
CA VAL A 86 0.68 3.71 6.93
C VAL A 86 0.41 4.94 6.06
N PRO A 87 1.37 5.87 5.92
CA PRO A 87 1.22 7.00 5.01
C PRO A 87 1.14 6.49 3.58
N VAL A 88 0.22 7.03 2.80
CA VAL A 88 0.02 6.64 1.39
C VAL A 88 -0.02 7.86 0.50
N ARG A 89 0.58 7.72 -0.68
CA ARG A 89 0.50 8.69 -1.76
C ARG A 89 -0.17 8.09 -2.98
N ARG A 90 -0.88 8.95 -3.71
CA ARG A 90 -1.49 8.57 -4.98
C ARG A 90 -0.47 8.74 -6.10
N THR A 91 -0.14 7.64 -6.75
CA THR A 91 0.68 7.64 -7.97
C THR A 91 -0.18 7.25 -9.17
N LEU A 92 0.27 7.66 -10.35
CA LEU A 92 -0.30 7.22 -11.62
C LEU A 92 0.75 6.34 -12.28
N ASP A 93 0.49 5.04 -12.30
CA ASP A 93 1.33 4.06 -12.98
C ASP A 93 0.62 3.62 -14.25
N GLU A 94 1.25 3.81 -15.41
CA GLU A 94 0.67 3.53 -16.73
C GLU A 94 -0.76 4.11 -16.95
N GLY A 95 -1.04 5.28 -16.35
CA GLY A 95 -2.35 5.94 -16.43
C GLY A 95 -3.43 5.37 -15.51
N ARG A 96 -3.09 4.39 -14.67
CA ARG A 96 -3.98 3.80 -13.65
C ARG A 96 -3.65 4.40 -12.28
N PRO A 97 -4.65 4.86 -11.51
CA PRO A 97 -4.43 5.31 -10.13
C PRO A 97 -3.94 4.12 -9.30
N ARG A 98 -2.81 4.30 -8.62
CA ARG A 98 -2.31 3.39 -7.57
C ARG A 98 -2.12 4.17 -6.28
N LEU A 99 -2.27 3.47 -5.16
CA LEU A 99 -1.77 3.93 -3.87
C LEU A 99 -0.46 3.21 -3.60
N GLU A 100 0.54 3.98 -3.24
CA GLU A 100 1.84 3.50 -2.79
C GLU A 100 2.09 4.02 -1.39
N ILE A 101 2.78 3.23 -0.58
CA ILE A 101 3.22 3.65 0.74
C ILE A 101 4.20 4.82 0.56
N ASP A 102 3.90 5.95 1.17
CA ASP A 102 4.73 7.15 1.07
C ASP A 102 5.87 7.08 2.09
N VAL A 103 6.92 6.39 1.70
CA VAL A 103 8.09 6.14 2.55
C VAL A 103 8.91 7.41 2.80
N ASP A 104 8.71 8.44 1.99
CA ASP A 104 9.35 9.75 2.16
C ASP A 104 8.61 10.63 3.19
N ALA A 105 7.37 10.26 3.55
CA ALA A 105 6.56 10.91 4.59
C ALA A 105 6.74 10.28 5.99
N LEU A 106 7.56 9.23 6.11
CA LEU A 106 7.88 8.51 7.36
C LEU A 106 8.99 9.18 8.17
#